data_AF-A0A8T0PGA2-F1
#
_entry.id   AF-A0A8T0PGA2-F1
#
_cell.length_a   1.000
_cell.length_b   1.000
_cell.length_c   1.000
_cell.angle_alpha   90.00
_cell.angle_beta   90.00
_cell.angle_gamma   90.00
#
_symmetry.space_group_name_H-M   'P 1'
#
loop_
_entity.id
_entity.type
_entity.pdbx_description
1 polymer ?
#
loop_
_entity_poly.entity_id
_entity_poly.type
_entity_poly.pdbx_seq_one_letter_code
_entity_poly.pdbx_strand_id
1 'polypeptide(L)'
;MGFYLIGTLVTLIPLGSISSWAFKPYCDDELLGISPTDGPGAPARHRQPAGGVRAARVPRVLATHLPYCLLPESITAGEGAAASRVVYVCRNPKDAFISGLFFVKKVSSAYGAGASAGARAFNLEEAFELFCEGRVFAGPQWRHVLQDWEASMRRPKQVLFLEYERMLRDPEATVKKLAEFMGCGFSKEEEEGWVVDEIVKLCSLKELKNMEVNRSGGNQAGVRNDAYFLKGSSGDWRNHLTPEMAKKLDKIVEEALQGSGFAFVDDGI
;
A
#
# COMPACT_ATOMS: atom_id res chain seq x y z
N MET A 1 5.76 0.52 -12.79
CA MET A 1 4.86 0.64 -11.62
C MET A 1 4.01 1.90 -11.73
N GLY A 2 2.68 1.77 -11.80
CA GLY A 2 1.77 2.92 -11.79
C GLY A 2 0.34 2.51 -11.48
N PHE A 3 0.22 1.72 -10.41
CA PHE A 3 -1.06 1.44 -9.77
C PHE A 3 -1.48 2.62 -8.90
N TYR A 4 -2.78 2.70 -8.61
CA TYR A 4 -3.31 3.54 -7.54
C TYR A 4 -2.55 3.27 -6.24
N LEU A 5 -1.74 4.23 -5.79
CA LEU A 5 -0.91 4.14 -4.59
C LEU A 5 -1.33 5.24 -3.63
N ILE A 6 -2.35 4.97 -2.82
CA ILE A 6 -2.33 5.46 -1.44
C ILE A 6 -1.66 4.33 -0.67
N GLY A 7 -0.33 4.40 -0.49
CA GLY A 7 0.42 3.45 0.34
C GLY A 7 0.09 1.97 0.09
N THR A 8 0.62 1.35 -0.97
CA THR A 8 0.48 -0.11 -1.05
C THR A 8 1.50 -0.73 -0.10
N LEU A 9 0.98 -1.37 0.95
CA LEU A 9 1.75 -2.23 1.81
C LEU A 9 1.73 -3.65 1.22
N VAL A 10 2.85 -4.13 0.73
CA VAL A 10 3.00 -5.54 0.35
C VAL A 10 3.57 -6.29 1.55
N THR A 11 2.80 -7.20 2.13
CA THR A 11 3.24 -8.05 3.24
C THR A 11 3.51 -9.47 2.75
N LEU A 12 4.70 -9.98 3.04
CA LEU A 12 5.08 -11.37 2.80
C LEU A 12 4.95 -12.17 4.11
N ILE A 13 3.99 -13.08 4.20
CA ILE A 13 3.72 -13.84 5.44
C ILE A 13 4.19 -15.31 5.32
N PRO A 14 5.14 -15.78 6.14
CA PRO A 14 5.43 -17.21 6.27
C PRO A 14 4.25 -17.95 6.93
N LEU A 15 3.86 -19.11 6.41
CA LEU A 15 2.71 -19.88 6.93
C LEU A 15 2.97 -20.27 8.39
N GLY A 16 2.10 -19.80 9.31
CA GLY A 16 2.19 -20.07 10.74
C GLY A 16 1.07 -19.49 11.60
N SER A 17 0.33 -18.47 11.14
CA SER A 17 -0.72 -17.84 11.96
C SER A 17 -1.83 -17.24 11.10
N ILE A 18 -2.78 -18.07 10.64
CA ILE A 18 -4.01 -17.61 9.96
C ILE A 18 -5.22 -17.63 10.91
N SER A 19 -5.14 -18.30 12.06
CA SER A 19 -6.29 -18.60 12.91
C SER A 19 -6.77 -17.45 13.82
N SER A 20 -6.23 -16.24 13.73
CA SER A 20 -6.65 -15.12 14.59
C SER A 20 -6.53 -13.77 13.90
N TRP A 21 -7.39 -13.50 12.91
CA TRP A 21 -7.62 -12.13 12.44
C TRP A 21 -8.81 -11.57 13.22
N ALA A 22 -8.56 -11.11 14.45
CA ALA A 22 -9.50 -10.24 15.17
C ALA A 22 -9.14 -8.79 14.82
N PHE A 23 -10.06 -8.07 14.19
CA PHE A 23 -9.91 -6.65 13.91
C PHE A 23 -9.87 -5.88 15.23
N LYS A 24 -8.77 -5.17 15.49
CA LYS A 24 -8.64 -4.26 16.63
C LYS A 24 -9.22 -2.89 16.24
N PRO A 25 -10.10 -2.28 17.03
CA PRO A 25 -10.57 -0.92 16.78
C PRO A 25 -9.45 0.11 17.01
N TYR A 26 -9.57 1.22 16.30
CA TYR A 26 -8.72 2.41 16.28
C TYR A 26 -8.23 2.83 17.68
N CYS A 27 -6.93 3.11 17.84
CA CYS A 27 -6.42 3.83 19.01
C CYS A 27 -6.69 5.33 18.80
N ASP A 28 -7.76 5.83 19.43
CA ASP A 28 -7.74 7.00 20.32
C ASP A 28 -9.16 7.21 20.89
N ASP A 29 -9.19 7.38 22.21
CA ASP A 29 -10.25 7.76 23.18
C ASP A 29 -11.47 6.89 23.54
N GLU A 30 -11.50 6.64 24.86
CA GLU A 30 -12.54 6.34 25.83
C GLU A 30 -13.98 6.73 25.45
N LEU A 31 -14.89 5.73 25.33
CA LEU A 31 -16.26 5.76 25.87
C LEU A 31 -17.05 4.51 25.46
N LEU A 32 -17.82 4.00 26.43
CA LEU A 32 -18.81 2.93 26.38
C LEU A 32 -18.24 1.50 26.49
N GLY A 33 -17.89 1.18 27.73
CA GLY A 33 -17.73 -0.20 28.16
C GLY A 33 -19.04 -0.97 28.12
N ILE A 34 -18.99 -2.17 27.53
CA ILE A 34 -19.83 -3.33 27.87
C ILE A 34 -19.01 -4.60 27.54
N SER A 35 -18.77 -5.44 28.54
CA SER A 35 -18.51 -6.88 28.42
C SER A 35 -19.64 -7.61 29.17
N PRO A 36 -19.74 -8.96 29.23
CA PRO A 36 -19.14 -10.07 28.45
C PRO A 36 -20.22 -11.11 28.01
N THR A 37 -19.85 -12.21 27.35
CA THR A 37 -20.05 -13.59 27.88
C THR A 37 -19.57 -14.68 26.91
N ASP A 38 -18.68 -15.53 27.41
CA ASP A 38 -18.26 -16.82 26.87
C ASP A 38 -19.35 -17.91 27.01
N GLY A 39 -19.33 -18.90 26.11
CA GLY A 39 -20.05 -20.16 26.24
C GLY A 39 -19.24 -21.33 25.64
N PRO A 40 -18.93 -22.41 26.39
CA PRO A 40 -18.07 -23.50 25.92
C PRO A 40 -18.85 -24.74 25.44
N GLY A 41 -18.27 -25.51 24.52
CA GLY A 41 -18.57 -26.95 24.40
C GLY A 41 -18.57 -27.57 23.00
N ALA A 42 -17.49 -28.28 22.63
CA ALA A 42 -17.53 -29.47 21.77
C ALA A 42 -16.24 -30.30 21.92
N PRO A 43 -16.29 -31.66 21.88
CA PRO A 43 -15.25 -32.53 22.42
C PRO A 43 -14.12 -32.85 21.44
N ALA A 44 -12.94 -33.11 22.01
CA ALA A 44 -11.71 -33.47 21.32
C ALA A 44 -11.82 -34.82 20.57
N ARG A 45 -11.47 -34.84 19.28
CA ARG A 45 -11.23 -36.08 18.53
C ARG A 45 -9.72 -36.30 18.37
N HIS A 46 -9.28 -37.44 18.89
CA HIS A 46 -7.95 -37.99 18.76
C HIS A 46 -7.57 -38.17 17.28
N ARG A 47 -6.43 -37.64 16.84
CA ARG A 47 -5.84 -37.94 15.52
C ARG A 47 -4.40 -38.40 15.72
N GLN A 48 -4.13 -39.64 15.37
CA GLN A 48 -2.80 -40.26 15.36
C GLN A 48 -1.84 -39.51 14.41
N PRO A 49 -0.52 -39.56 14.66
CA PRO A 49 0.44 -38.75 13.93
C PRO A 49 0.72 -39.36 12.56
N ALA A 50 0.29 -38.69 11.49
CA ALA A 50 0.78 -38.98 10.16
C ALA A 50 2.18 -38.36 10.02
N GLY A 51 3.21 -39.20 9.92
CA GLY A 51 4.52 -38.79 9.44
C GLY A 51 4.37 -38.10 8.09
N GLY A 52 4.79 -36.85 8.02
CA GLY A 52 4.62 -36.00 6.84
C GLY A 52 5.93 -35.34 6.48
N VAL A 53 6.44 -35.68 5.30
CA VAL A 53 7.46 -34.93 4.55
C VAL A 53 7.17 -33.43 4.72
N ARG A 54 8.15 -32.65 5.19
CA ARG A 54 8.05 -31.18 5.29
C ARG A 54 7.83 -30.62 3.89
N ALA A 55 6.58 -30.41 3.51
CA ALA A 55 6.23 -29.63 2.33
C ALA A 55 6.84 -28.23 2.50
N ALA A 56 7.73 -27.83 1.58
CA ALA A 56 8.25 -26.48 1.54
C ALA A 56 7.06 -25.50 1.43
N ARG A 57 6.88 -24.66 2.46
CA ARG A 57 5.79 -23.69 2.54
C ARG A 57 6.03 -22.60 1.49
N VAL A 58 5.13 -22.46 0.51
CA VAL A 58 5.21 -21.41 -0.50
C VAL A 58 5.05 -20.03 0.18
N PRO A 59 5.96 -19.08 -0.05
CA PRO A 59 5.82 -17.71 0.46
C PRO A 59 4.54 -17.05 -0.09
N ARG A 60 3.77 -16.39 0.78
CA ARG A 60 2.54 -15.70 0.38
C ARG A 60 2.80 -14.21 0.21
N VAL A 61 2.42 -13.66 -0.93
CA VAL A 61 2.41 -12.22 -1.19
C VAL A 61 1.00 -11.69 -0.95
N LEU A 62 0.86 -10.74 -0.03
CA LEU A 62 -0.40 -10.06 0.28
C LEU A 62 -0.23 -8.56 0.06
N ALA A 63 -1.30 -7.87 -0.30
CA ALA A 63 -1.34 -6.43 -0.41
C ALA A 63 -2.45 -5.87 0.48
N THR A 64 -2.20 -4.73 1.10
CA THR A 64 -3.18 -4.01 1.92
C THR A 64 -2.93 -2.50 1.87
N HIS A 65 -3.98 -1.73 2.15
CA HIS A 65 -3.92 -0.28 2.39
C HIS A 65 -4.23 0.04 3.87
N LEU A 66 -4.19 -0.96 4.75
CA LEU A 66 -4.36 -0.72 6.18
C LEU A 66 -3.11 0.00 6.72
N PRO A 67 -3.29 1.02 7.59
CA PRO A 67 -2.18 1.65 8.30
C PRO A 67 -1.45 0.62 9.16
N TYR A 68 -0.15 0.84 9.35
CA TYR A 68 0.73 -0.09 10.06
C TYR A 68 0.18 -0.48 11.45
N CYS A 69 -0.43 0.45 12.17
CA CYS A 69 -1.00 0.19 13.51
C CYS A 69 -2.20 -0.79 13.51
N LEU A 70 -2.87 -0.98 12.38
CA LEU A 70 -4.00 -1.91 12.24
C LEU A 70 -3.59 -3.28 11.69
N LEU A 71 -2.30 -3.48 11.39
CA LEU A 71 -1.80 -4.77 10.96
C LEU A 71 -1.74 -5.75 12.15
N PRO A 72 -2.03 -7.04 11.93
CA PRO A 72 -1.88 -8.07 12.95
C PRO A 72 -0.48 -8.09 13.57
N GLU A 73 -0.40 -8.41 14.86
CA GLU A 73 0.87 -8.56 15.59
C GLU A 73 1.78 -9.64 14.98
N SER A 74 1.20 -10.66 14.32
CA SER A 74 1.96 -11.65 13.57
C SER A 74 2.79 -11.05 12.42
N ILE A 75 2.43 -9.84 11.96
CA ILE A 75 3.17 -9.04 10.98
C ILE A 75 4.08 -8.02 11.68
N THR A 76 3.56 -7.29 12.68
CA THR A 76 4.24 -6.11 13.26
C THR A 76 5.15 -6.42 14.45
N ALA A 77 4.99 -7.58 15.08
CA ALA A 77 5.76 -8.04 16.24
C ALA A 77 6.59 -9.30 15.98
N GLY A 78 6.38 -10.01 14.85
CA GLY A 78 7.13 -11.24 14.55
C GLY A 78 8.65 -11.02 14.45
N GLU A 79 9.45 -11.97 14.92
CA GLU A 79 10.93 -11.88 14.92
C GLU A 79 11.60 -13.04 14.19
N GLY A 80 12.89 -12.86 13.88
CA GLY A 80 13.72 -13.89 13.25
C GLY A 80 13.34 -14.22 11.80
N ALA A 81 13.79 -15.39 11.34
CA ALA A 81 13.61 -15.83 9.95
C ALA A 81 12.15 -16.15 9.56
N ALA A 82 11.25 -16.24 10.55
CA ALA A 82 9.81 -16.44 10.34
C ALA A 82 9.01 -15.13 10.48
N ALA A 83 9.67 -13.97 10.61
CA ALA A 83 8.98 -12.70 10.60
C ALA A 83 8.44 -12.37 9.20
N SER A 84 7.26 -11.75 9.16
CA SER A 84 6.75 -11.19 7.91
C SER A 84 7.61 -10.01 7.48
N ARG A 85 7.84 -9.88 6.17
CA ARG A 85 8.47 -8.69 5.58
C ARG A 85 7.39 -7.78 5.03
N VAL A 86 7.61 -6.49 5.17
CA VAL A 86 6.68 -5.42 4.82
C VAL A 86 7.40 -4.48 3.87
N VAL A 87 6.81 -4.23 2.70
CA VAL A 87 7.28 -3.21 1.76
C VAL A 87 6.21 -2.14 1.68
N TYR A 88 6.56 -0.91 2.04
CA TYR A 88 5.68 0.25 1.95
C TYR A 88 6.16 1.19 0.84
N VAL A 89 5.22 1.66 0.02
CA VAL A 89 5.50 2.65 -1.03
C VAL A 89 4.70 3.92 -0.74
N CYS A 90 5.38 4.99 -0.34
CA CYS A 90 4.76 6.32 -0.25
C CYS A 90 4.82 7.05 -1.59
N ARG A 91 4.04 8.12 -1.71
CA ARG A 91 3.98 8.99 -2.89
C ARG A 91 3.72 10.42 -2.43
N ASN A 92 4.21 11.40 -3.17
CA ASN A 92 3.91 12.81 -2.96
C ASN A 92 2.39 13.00 -2.74
N PRO A 93 1.97 13.67 -1.65
CA PRO A 93 0.56 13.72 -1.27
C PRO A 93 -0.33 14.46 -2.28
N LYS A 94 0.23 15.42 -3.02
CA LYS A 94 -0.49 16.14 -4.08
C LYS A 94 -0.80 15.21 -5.27
N ASP A 95 0.19 14.42 -5.71
CA ASP A 95 -0.03 13.43 -6.77
C ASP A 95 -0.90 12.26 -6.31
N ALA A 96 -0.77 11.84 -5.05
CA ALA A 96 -1.61 10.82 -4.45
C ALA A 96 -3.09 11.25 -4.44
N PHE A 97 -3.38 12.51 -4.08
CA PHE A 97 -4.73 13.09 -4.16
C PHE A 97 -5.29 13.04 -5.59
N ILE A 98 -4.53 13.53 -6.58
CA ILE A 98 -4.98 13.54 -7.98
C ILE A 98 -5.21 12.12 -8.50
N SER A 99 -4.27 11.21 -8.26
CA SER A 99 -4.44 9.79 -8.58
C SER A 99 -5.67 9.19 -7.89
N GLY A 100 -5.87 9.55 -6.62
CA GLY A 100 -7.06 9.36 -5.78
C GLY A 100 -8.36 9.64 -6.53
N LEU A 101 -8.52 10.90 -6.88
CA LEU A 101 -9.69 11.48 -7.50
C LEU A 101 -10.00 10.85 -8.87
N PHE A 102 -8.99 10.71 -9.73
CA PHE A 102 -9.19 10.15 -11.07
C PHE A 102 -9.53 8.66 -11.04
N PHE A 103 -8.95 7.89 -10.12
CA PHE A 103 -9.31 6.49 -9.93
C PHE A 103 -10.76 6.35 -9.47
N VAL A 104 -11.19 7.09 -8.44
CA VAL A 104 -12.59 7.08 -7.97
C VAL A 104 -13.56 7.43 -9.11
N LYS A 105 -13.23 8.44 -9.93
CA LYS A 105 -14.04 8.79 -11.12
C LYS A 105 -14.15 7.64 -12.12
N LYS A 106 -13.09 6.85 -12.34
CA LYS A 106 -13.11 5.69 -13.25
C LYS A 106 -13.90 4.50 -12.69
N VAL A 107 -13.92 4.32 -11.38
CA VAL A 107 -14.55 3.14 -10.73
C VAL A 107 -15.94 3.41 -10.16
N SER A 108 -16.40 4.66 -10.16
CA SER A 108 -17.72 5.08 -9.64
C SER A 108 -18.88 4.27 -10.23
N SER A 109 -18.81 3.95 -11.53
CA SER A 109 -19.79 3.12 -12.24
C SER A 109 -19.86 1.69 -11.68
N ALA A 110 -18.71 1.12 -11.30
CA ALA A 110 -18.62 -0.24 -10.78
C ALA A 110 -19.21 -0.35 -9.36
N TYR A 111 -19.10 0.72 -8.56
CA TYR A 111 -19.64 0.77 -7.21
C TYR A 111 -21.11 1.23 -7.14
N GLY A 112 -21.83 1.31 -8.27
CA GLY A 112 -23.23 1.73 -8.30
C GLY A 112 -23.47 3.18 -7.85
N ALA A 113 -22.40 3.97 -7.68
CA ALA A 113 -22.49 5.38 -7.27
C ALA A 113 -23.09 6.27 -8.37
N GLY A 114 -23.17 5.77 -9.62
CA GLY A 114 -23.91 6.42 -10.70
C GLY A 114 -25.42 6.17 -10.70
N ALA A 115 -25.93 5.24 -9.88
CA ALA A 115 -27.32 4.78 -9.93
C ALA A 115 -28.07 4.79 -8.59
N SER A 116 -27.39 5.04 -7.46
CA SER A 116 -28.09 5.37 -6.21
C SER A 116 -28.49 6.85 -6.23
N ALA A 117 -29.80 7.10 -6.21
CA ALA A 117 -30.37 8.43 -6.16
C ALA A 117 -29.87 9.17 -4.90
N GLY A 118 -28.82 9.98 -5.03
CA GLY A 118 -28.30 10.83 -3.96
C GLY A 118 -26.77 10.97 -3.87
N ALA A 119 -25.97 10.16 -4.57
CA ALA A 119 -24.52 10.31 -4.56
C ALA A 119 -24.08 11.52 -5.40
N ARG A 120 -23.88 12.67 -4.74
CA ARG A 120 -23.34 13.87 -5.37
C ARG A 120 -21.86 13.65 -5.74
N ALA A 121 -21.51 13.83 -7.00
CA ALA A 121 -20.11 13.88 -7.40
C ALA A 121 -19.46 15.14 -6.78
N PHE A 122 -18.38 14.94 -6.01
CA PHE A 122 -17.58 16.05 -5.51
C PHE A 122 -16.85 16.72 -6.68
N ASN A 123 -16.81 18.05 -6.68
CA ASN A 123 -15.87 18.78 -7.54
C ASN A 123 -14.43 18.64 -6.99
N LEU A 124 -13.45 19.19 -7.71
CA LEU A 124 -12.04 19.04 -7.35
C LEU A 124 -11.74 19.68 -5.99
N GLU A 125 -12.29 20.87 -5.74
CA GLU A 125 -12.09 21.66 -4.54
C GLU A 125 -12.66 20.96 -3.30
N GLU A 126 -13.88 20.44 -3.38
CA GLU A 126 -14.52 19.71 -2.28
C GLU A 126 -13.79 18.40 -1.97
N ALA A 127 -13.38 17.66 -3.01
CA ALA A 127 -12.59 16.46 -2.83
C ALA A 127 -11.23 16.76 -2.19
N PHE A 128 -10.63 17.90 -2.56
CA PHE A 128 -9.36 18.36 -2.00
C PHE A 128 -9.50 18.76 -0.53
N GLU A 129 -10.57 19.45 -0.16
CA GLU A 129 -10.86 19.79 1.24
C GLU A 129 -11.04 18.53 2.09
N LEU A 130 -11.81 17.54 1.61
CA LEU A 130 -11.96 16.24 2.29
C LEU A 130 -10.61 15.51 2.44
N PHE A 131 -9.75 15.59 1.43
CA PHE A 131 -8.40 15.03 1.51
C PHE A 131 -7.53 15.75 2.55
N CYS A 132 -7.61 17.09 2.62
CA CYS A 132 -6.92 17.90 3.63
C CYS A 132 -7.43 17.61 5.06
N GLU A 133 -8.70 17.28 5.22
CA GLU A 133 -9.29 16.81 6.48
C GLU A 133 -8.92 15.36 6.81
N GLY A 134 -8.21 14.67 5.91
CA GLY A 134 -7.85 13.26 6.06
C GLY A 134 -9.02 12.28 5.84
N ARG A 135 -10.17 12.78 5.36
CA ARG A 135 -11.41 12.02 5.16
C ARG A 135 -11.43 11.32 3.81
N VAL A 136 -10.45 10.43 3.64
CA VAL A 136 -10.31 9.57 2.46
C VAL A 136 -10.05 8.14 2.89
N PHE A 137 -10.26 7.19 1.98
CA PHE A 137 -9.95 5.80 2.23
C PHE A 137 -8.49 5.63 2.69
N ALA A 138 -8.28 4.95 3.82
CA ALA A 138 -6.98 4.80 4.49
C ALA A 138 -6.27 6.12 4.87
N GLY A 139 -7.01 7.22 4.96
CA GLY A 139 -6.48 8.53 5.36
C GLY A 139 -6.38 8.72 6.89
N PRO A 140 -5.72 9.80 7.35
CA PRO A 140 -4.98 10.78 6.56
C PRO A 140 -3.66 10.22 6.01
N GLN A 141 -3.33 10.51 4.74
CA GLN A 141 -2.19 9.89 4.08
C GLN A 141 -0.85 10.17 4.79
N TRP A 142 -0.59 11.41 5.19
CA TRP A 142 0.68 11.77 5.86
C TRP A 142 0.88 11.04 7.19
N ARG A 143 -0.20 10.79 7.95
CA ARG A 143 -0.12 9.97 9.18
C ARG A 143 0.13 8.50 8.86
N HIS A 144 -0.48 7.98 7.79
CA HIS A 144 -0.19 6.62 7.33
C HIS A 144 1.28 6.48 6.93
N VAL A 145 1.81 7.43 6.16
CA VAL A 145 3.21 7.45 5.74
C VAL A 145 4.15 7.54 6.94
N LEU A 146 3.84 8.38 7.92
CA LEU A 146 4.64 8.54 9.13
C LEU A 146 4.76 7.23 9.93
N GLN A 147 3.66 6.49 10.09
CA GLN A 147 3.69 5.21 10.82
C GLN A 147 4.61 4.18 10.14
N ASP A 148 4.53 4.06 8.82
CA ASP A 148 5.37 3.14 8.05
C ASP A 148 6.84 3.61 8.01
N TRP A 149 7.09 4.93 7.97
CA TRP A 149 8.42 5.50 8.12
C TRP A 149 9.06 5.14 9.46
N GLU A 150 8.36 5.41 10.56
CA GLU A 150 8.83 5.08 11.91
C GLU A 150 9.03 3.57 12.08
N ALA A 151 8.14 2.74 11.51
CA ALA A 151 8.29 1.30 11.51
C ALA A 151 9.55 0.85 10.75
N SER A 152 9.86 1.48 9.61
CA SER A 152 11.08 1.21 8.84
C SER A 152 12.35 1.57 9.60
N MET A 153 12.32 2.66 10.38
CA MET A 153 13.44 3.06 11.23
C MET A 153 13.64 2.09 12.41
N ARG A 154 12.55 1.62 13.02
CA ARG A 154 12.62 0.66 14.13
C ARG A 154 12.98 -0.76 13.69
N ARG A 155 12.55 -1.17 12.49
CA ARG A 155 12.63 -2.57 12.00
C ARG A 155 13.14 -2.64 10.55
N PRO A 156 14.34 -2.14 10.24
CA PRO A 156 14.82 -1.99 8.86
C PRO A 156 15.04 -3.33 8.12
N LYS A 157 15.15 -4.45 8.84
CA LYS A 157 15.24 -5.79 8.25
C LYS A 157 13.87 -6.40 7.89
N GLN A 158 12.79 -5.82 8.40
CA GLN A 158 11.42 -6.31 8.22
C GLN A 158 10.50 -5.30 7.54
N VAL A 159 10.84 -4.02 7.52
CA VAL A 159 10.05 -2.97 6.90
C VAL A 159 10.95 -2.18 5.94
N LEU A 160 10.68 -2.32 4.63
CA LEU A 160 11.30 -1.56 3.57
C LEU A 160 10.39 -0.41 3.18
N PHE A 161 10.87 0.81 3.37
CA PHE A 161 10.18 2.03 2.95
C PHE A 161 10.74 2.51 1.60
N LEU A 162 9.86 2.77 0.64
CA LEU A 162 10.17 3.24 -0.71
C LEU A 162 9.34 4.48 -1.05
N GLU A 163 9.89 5.37 -1.86
CA GLU A 163 9.22 6.56 -2.37
C GLU A 163 8.98 6.40 -3.88
N TYR A 164 7.72 6.53 -4.32
CA TYR A 164 7.32 6.35 -5.72
C TYR A 164 8.16 7.19 -6.69
N GLU A 165 8.46 8.44 -6.30
CA GLU A 165 9.24 9.39 -7.10
C GLU A 165 10.68 8.89 -7.31
N ARG A 166 11.30 8.28 -6.30
CA ARG A 166 12.63 7.66 -6.42
C ARG A 166 12.57 6.40 -7.29
N MET A 167 11.50 5.62 -7.16
CA MET A 167 11.30 4.41 -7.97
C MET A 167 11.15 4.74 -9.47
N LEU A 168 10.56 5.89 -9.80
CA LEU A 168 10.51 6.38 -11.17
C LEU A 168 11.88 6.88 -11.66
N ARG A 169 12.65 7.53 -10.78
CA ARG A 169 13.97 8.10 -11.11
C ARG A 169 15.01 7.02 -11.35
N ASP A 170 15.03 5.98 -10.51
CA ASP A 170 15.98 4.88 -10.58
C ASP A 170 15.28 3.52 -10.27
N PRO A 171 14.60 2.94 -11.27
CA PRO A 171 13.86 1.69 -11.10
C PRO A 171 14.80 0.49 -10.90
N GLU A 172 16.00 0.49 -11.48
CA GLU A 172 16.97 -0.59 -11.34
C GLU A 172 17.48 -0.69 -9.90
N ALA A 173 17.93 0.43 -9.32
CA ALA A 173 18.37 0.46 -7.93
C ALA A 173 17.23 0.05 -6.97
N THR A 174 15.99 0.43 -7.29
CA THR A 174 14.81 0.01 -6.52
C THR A 174 14.61 -1.50 -6.59
N VAL A 175 14.68 -2.10 -7.77
CA VAL A 175 14.51 -3.55 -7.96
C VAL A 175 15.61 -4.32 -7.23
N LYS A 176 16.86 -3.89 -7.34
CA LYS A 176 17.99 -4.48 -6.59
C LYS A 176 17.78 -4.39 -5.08
N LYS A 177 17.40 -3.20 -4.57
CA LYS A 177 17.12 -3.00 -3.13
C LYS A 177 15.98 -3.88 -2.64
N LEU A 178 14.91 -4.03 -3.43
CA LEU A 178 13.78 -4.90 -3.10
C LEU A 178 14.18 -6.38 -3.08
N ALA A 179 14.96 -6.83 -4.07
CA ALA A 179 15.45 -8.20 -4.17
C ALA A 179 16.33 -8.57 -2.97
N GLU A 180 17.27 -7.70 -2.61
CA GLU A 180 18.10 -7.85 -1.41
C GLU A 180 17.25 -7.94 -0.13
N PHE A 181 16.28 -7.04 0.02
CA PHE A 181 15.37 -7.06 1.17
C PHE A 181 14.55 -8.36 1.25
N MET A 182 14.15 -8.91 0.10
CA MET A 182 13.43 -10.18 0.01
C MET A 182 14.34 -11.40 0.22
N GLY A 183 15.66 -11.22 0.29
CA GLY A 183 16.63 -12.31 0.42
C GLY A 183 16.81 -13.10 -0.89
N CYS A 184 16.54 -12.46 -2.02
CA CYS A 184 16.75 -12.99 -3.37
C CYS A 184 17.52 -11.97 -4.21
N GLY A 185 18.57 -11.38 -3.64
CA GLY A 185 19.49 -10.48 -4.32
C GLY A 185 20.09 -11.11 -5.58
N PHE A 186 20.43 -10.27 -6.54
CA PHE A 186 20.91 -10.72 -7.85
C PHE A 186 22.38 -11.16 -7.76
N SER A 187 22.73 -12.23 -8.47
CA SER A 187 24.13 -12.60 -8.69
C SER A 187 24.80 -11.64 -9.67
N LYS A 188 26.14 -11.62 -9.68
CA LYS A 188 26.89 -10.81 -10.64
C LYS A 188 26.56 -11.20 -12.08
N GLU A 189 26.37 -12.48 -12.33
CA GLU A 189 26.00 -13.02 -13.65
C GLU A 189 24.59 -12.60 -14.05
N GLU A 190 23.64 -12.51 -13.11
CA GLU A 190 22.29 -12.00 -13.39
C GLU A 190 22.29 -10.50 -13.71
N GLU A 191 23.14 -9.72 -13.02
CA GLU A 191 23.30 -8.29 -13.32
C GLU A 191 23.99 -8.07 -14.67
N GLU A 192 25.10 -8.76 -14.95
CA GLU A 192 25.78 -8.70 -16.25
C GLU A 192 24.91 -9.26 -17.39
N GLY A 193 23.98 -10.16 -17.04
CA GLY A 193 22.98 -10.77 -17.92
C GLY A 193 21.72 -9.94 -18.14
N TRP A 194 21.64 -8.69 -17.65
CA TRP A 194 20.52 -7.76 -17.87
C TRP A 194 19.18 -8.22 -17.26
N VAL A 195 19.20 -9.14 -16.29
CA VAL A 195 17.97 -9.64 -15.64
C VAL A 195 17.21 -8.51 -14.94
N VAL A 196 17.93 -7.57 -14.34
CA VAL A 196 17.34 -6.40 -13.67
C VAL A 196 16.59 -5.52 -14.67
N ASP A 197 17.20 -5.22 -15.82
CA ASP A 197 16.61 -4.43 -16.90
C ASP A 197 15.36 -5.09 -17.48
N GLU A 198 15.38 -6.41 -17.66
CA GLU A 198 14.23 -7.18 -18.12
C GLU A 198 13.06 -7.10 -17.12
N ILE A 199 13.34 -7.22 -15.82
CA ILE A 199 12.32 -7.05 -14.77
C ILE A 199 11.76 -5.62 -14.80
N VAL A 200 12.62 -4.60 -14.87
CA VAL A 200 12.20 -3.20 -14.95
C VAL A 200 11.30 -2.96 -16.17
N LYS A 201 11.68 -3.50 -17.33
CA LYS A 201 10.89 -3.42 -18.56
C LYS A 201 9.53 -4.10 -18.40
N LEU A 202 9.50 -5.34 -17.93
CA LEU A 202 8.26 -6.12 -17.72
C LEU A 202 7.31 -5.44 -16.72
N CYS A 203 7.85 -4.83 -15.66
CA CYS A 203 7.10 -4.12 -14.63
C CYS A 203 6.84 -2.63 -14.98
N SER A 204 7.27 -2.17 -16.15
CA SER A 204 7.05 -0.80 -16.59
C SER A 204 5.56 -0.52 -16.79
N LEU A 205 5.15 0.74 -16.59
CA LEU A 205 3.76 1.13 -16.80
C LEU A 205 3.29 0.81 -18.23
N LYS A 206 4.16 1.05 -19.22
CA LYS A 206 3.88 0.82 -20.63
C LYS A 206 3.57 -0.65 -20.89
N GLU A 207 4.45 -1.56 -20.46
CA GLU A 207 4.25 -3.00 -20.69
C GLU A 207 3.03 -3.51 -19.94
N LEU A 208 2.90 -3.19 -18.65
CA LEU A 208 1.74 -3.63 -17.85
C LEU A 208 0.41 -3.13 -18.42
N LYS A 209 0.31 -1.86 -18.84
CA LYS A 209 -0.91 -1.29 -19.44
C LYS A 209 -1.29 -1.98 -20.76
N ASN A 210 -0.32 -2.51 -21.49
CA ASN A 210 -0.54 -3.15 -22.79
C ASN A 210 -0.83 -4.65 -22.70
N MET A 211 -0.64 -5.28 -21.53
CA MET A 211 -1.01 -6.68 -21.31
C MET A 211 -2.52 -6.88 -21.50
N GLU A 212 -2.91 -7.97 -22.17
CA GLU A 212 -4.30 -8.29 -22.49
C GLU A 212 -5.20 -8.27 -21.24
N VAL A 213 -4.76 -8.93 -20.16
CA VAL A 213 -5.47 -8.98 -18.88
C VAL A 213 -5.75 -7.59 -18.30
N ASN A 214 -4.92 -6.59 -18.58
CA ASN A 214 -5.09 -5.23 -18.08
C ASN A 214 -5.94 -4.36 -19.01
N ARG A 215 -6.07 -4.72 -20.29
CA ARG A 215 -6.90 -4.00 -21.27
C ARG A 215 -8.36 -4.44 -21.27
N SER A 216 -8.60 -5.74 -21.09
CA SER A 216 -9.94 -6.34 -21.18
C SER A 216 -10.44 -6.98 -19.88
N GLY A 217 -9.56 -7.20 -18.89
CA GLY A 217 -9.94 -7.82 -17.63
C GLY A 217 -10.63 -6.86 -16.66
N GLY A 218 -11.15 -7.45 -15.58
CA GLY A 218 -11.72 -6.74 -14.46
C GLY A 218 -11.82 -7.63 -13.23
N ASN A 219 -12.15 -7.05 -12.08
CA ASN A 219 -12.31 -7.78 -10.84
C ASN A 219 -13.78 -8.16 -10.57
N GLN A 220 -14.02 -8.93 -9.51
CA GLN A 220 -15.36 -9.39 -9.11
C GLN A 220 -16.32 -8.23 -8.75
N ALA A 221 -15.79 -7.04 -8.43
CA ALA A 221 -16.57 -5.84 -8.17
C ALA A 221 -16.92 -5.06 -9.46
N GLY A 222 -16.58 -5.57 -10.65
CA GLY A 222 -16.85 -4.92 -11.93
C GLY A 222 -15.89 -3.78 -12.28
N VAL A 223 -14.82 -3.59 -11.51
CA VAL A 223 -13.78 -2.60 -11.84
C VAL A 223 -12.92 -3.17 -12.96
N ARG A 224 -12.87 -2.45 -14.09
CA ARG A 224 -11.96 -2.77 -15.20
C ARG A 224 -10.50 -2.59 -14.79
N ASN A 225 -9.63 -3.48 -15.24
CA ASN A 225 -8.22 -3.45 -14.88
C ASN A 225 -7.50 -2.20 -15.43
N ASP A 226 -7.95 -1.63 -16.54
CA ASP A 226 -7.39 -0.41 -17.10
C ASP A 226 -7.65 0.84 -16.23
N ALA A 227 -8.59 0.75 -15.29
CA ALA A 227 -8.86 1.82 -14.33
C ALA A 227 -7.66 2.08 -13.41
N TYR A 228 -6.85 1.05 -13.12
CA TYR A 228 -5.66 1.16 -12.28
C TYR A 228 -4.48 1.85 -12.97
N PHE A 229 -4.49 1.97 -14.31
CA PHE A 229 -3.42 2.58 -15.09
C PHE A 229 -3.78 4.00 -15.50
N LEU A 230 -3.32 4.98 -14.71
CA LEU A 230 -3.45 6.41 -15.00
C LEU A 230 -2.23 6.90 -15.80
N LYS A 231 -1.75 8.13 -15.53
CA LYS A 231 -0.58 8.72 -16.19
C LYS A 231 0.74 8.06 -15.77
N GLY A 232 0.83 7.67 -14.49
CA GLY A 232 2.01 7.02 -13.89
C GLY A 232 3.29 7.85 -13.96
N SER A 233 3.16 9.15 -13.73
CA SER A 233 4.26 10.11 -13.57
C SER A 233 4.21 10.78 -12.19
N SER A 234 5.32 11.37 -11.76
CA SER A 234 5.36 12.36 -10.67
C SER A 234 5.08 13.77 -11.20
N GLY A 235 4.65 14.65 -10.31
CA GLY A 235 4.44 16.07 -10.55
C GLY A 235 3.20 16.43 -11.37
N ASP A 236 2.31 15.47 -11.69
CA ASP A 236 1.11 15.75 -12.50
C ASP A 236 0.12 16.65 -11.77
N TRP A 237 0.19 16.69 -10.44
CA TRP A 237 -0.60 17.59 -9.61
C TRP A 237 -0.55 19.07 -10.05
N ARG A 238 0.56 19.52 -10.65
CA ARG A 238 0.73 20.89 -11.18
C ARG A 238 -0.25 21.22 -12.30
N ASN A 239 -0.77 20.21 -12.99
CA ASN A 239 -1.75 20.40 -14.07
C ASN A 239 -3.19 20.52 -13.55
N HIS A 240 -3.43 20.28 -12.25
CA HIS A 240 -4.78 20.17 -11.69
C HIS A 240 -5.00 21.05 -10.45
N LEU A 241 -3.97 21.25 -9.62
CA LEU A 241 -4.08 22.03 -8.38
C LEU A 241 -3.58 23.45 -8.59
N THR A 242 -4.27 24.41 -7.96
CA THR A 242 -3.74 25.78 -7.88
C THR A 242 -2.54 25.85 -6.93
N PRO A 243 -1.67 26.87 -7.07
CA PRO A 243 -0.59 27.10 -6.12
C PRO A 243 -1.05 27.21 -4.66
N GLU A 244 -2.22 27.79 -4.42
CA GLU A 244 -2.81 27.95 -3.08
C GLU A 244 -3.21 26.61 -2.48
N MET A 245 -3.84 25.73 -3.27
CA MET A 245 -4.18 24.37 -2.84
C MET A 245 -2.91 23.57 -2.53
N ALA A 246 -1.92 23.60 -3.43
CA ALA A 246 -0.66 22.90 -3.23
C ALA A 246 0.04 23.37 -1.92
N LYS A 247 0.14 24.69 -1.71
CA LYS A 247 0.74 25.27 -0.51
C LYS A 247 -0.02 24.91 0.77
N LYS A 248 -1.35 24.86 0.71
CA LYS A 248 -2.17 24.44 1.86
C LYS A 248 -1.86 23.01 2.26
N LEU A 249 -1.80 22.08 1.30
CA LEU A 249 -1.48 20.68 1.58
C LEU A 249 -0.04 20.51 2.07
N ASP A 250 0.90 21.25 1.49
CA ASP A 250 2.31 21.23 1.92
C ASP A 250 2.44 21.64 3.39
N LYS A 251 1.76 22.72 3.80
CA LYS A 251 1.73 23.13 5.21
C LYS A 251 1.18 22.03 6.13
N ILE A 252 0.05 21.41 5.77
CA ILE A 252 -0.56 20.32 6.57
C ILE A 252 0.41 19.15 6.73
N VAL A 253 1.08 18.77 5.65
CA VAL A 253 2.01 17.64 5.61
C VAL A 253 3.28 17.96 6.40
N GLU A 254 3.85 19.15 6.23
CA GLU A 254 5.03 19.61 6.97
C GLU A 254 4.78 19.64 8.49
N GLU A 255 3.64 20.19 8.92
CA GLU A 255 3.25 20.22 10.33
C GLU A 255 3.09 18.79 10.89
N ALA A 256 2.50 17.87 10.13
CA ALA A 256 2.30 16.50 10.57
C ALA A 256 3.58 15.64 10.60
N LEU A 257 4.55 15.96 9.74
CA LEU A 257 5.84 15.25 9.68
C LEU A 257 6.92 15.91 10.54
N GLN A 258 6.62 17.04 11.19
CA GLN A 258 7.58 17.79 11.99
C GLN A 258 8.22 16.89 13.06
N GLY A 259 9.56 16.89 13.12
CA GLY A 259 10.32 16.10 14.09
C GLY A 259 10.50 14.61 13.75
N SER A 260 9.86 14.10 12.69
CA SER A 260 9.99 12.68 12.28
C SER A 260 11.32 12.35 11.59
N GLY A 261 12.05 13.36 11.12
CA GLY A 261 13.21 13.19 10.25
C GLY A 261 12.87 12.74 8.82
N PHE A 262 11.59 12.62 8.46
CA PHE A 262 11.11 12.35 7.11
C PHE A 262 10.64 13.63 6.42
N ALA A 263 11.00 13.76 5.16
CA ALA A 263 10.44 14.72 4.23
C ALA A 263 10.28 14.03 2.88
N PHE A 264 9.18 14.31 2.19
CA PHE A 264 9.00 13.84 0.82
C PHE A 264 10.10 14.43 -0.07
N VAL A 265 10.58 13.63 -1.02
CA VAL A 265 11.46 14.14 -2.08
C VAL A 265 10.77 15.31 -2.78
N ASP A 266 11.46 16.44 -2.84
CA ASP A 266 11.03 17.54 -3.69
C ASP A 266 11.05 17.07 -5.14
N ASP A 267 10.00 17.39 -5.87
CA ASP A 267 9.88 17.06 -7.29
C ASP A 267 10.98 17.75 -8.12
N GLY A 268 11.70 18.71 -7.52
CA GLY A 268 12.81 19.41 -8.14
C GLY A 268 12.33 20.43 -9.17
N ILE A 269 12.91 21.61 -9.09
CA ILE A 269 13.11 22.48 -10.26
C ILE A 269 14.36 21.95 -10.98
#